data_AF-A0A2A5RKQ2-F1
#
_entry.id   AF-A0A2A5RKQ2-F1
#
_cell.length_a   1.000
_cell.length_b   1.000
_cell.length_c   1.000
_cell.angle_alpha   90.00
_cell.angle_beta   90.00
_cell.angle_gamma   90.00
#
_symmetry.space_group_name_H-M   'P 1'
#
loop_
_entity.id
_entity.type
_entity.pdbx_description
1 polymer ?
#
loop_
_entity_poly.entity_id
_entity_poly.type
_entity_poly.pdbx_seq_one_letter_code
_entity_poly.pdbx_strand_id
1 'polypeptide(L)' 'MQNNFVTMLMLILGGLVFIGGGLYFILQKPTLEKKFVNRRTPLPLYGPIGKILGIFLLIIGLILFMSTLGAI' A
#
# COMPACT_ATOMS: atom_id res chain seq x y z
N MET A 1 27.15 -15.48 7.21
CA MET A 1 25.96 -16.08 6.56
C MET A 1 24.65 -15.81 7.30
N GLN A 2 24.65 -15.72 8.65
CA GLN A 2 23.44 -15.45 9.43
C GLN A 2 22.80 -14.05 9.17
N ASN A 3 23.61 -13.02 8.95
CA ASN A 3 23.11 -11.66 8.67
C ASN A 3 22.30 -11.58 7.36
N ASN A 4 22.67 -12.37 6.34
CA ASN A 4 22.00 -12.33 5.04
C ASN A 4 20.60 -12.96 5.13
N PHE A 5 20.46 -14.03 5.92
CA PHE A 5 19.17 -14.69 6.14
C PHE A 5 18.18 -13.78 6.90
N VAL A 6 18.64 -13.12 7.96
CA VAL A 6 17.80 -12.20 8.74
C VAL A 6 17.37 -10.99 7.89
N THR A 7 18.28 -10.46 7.07
CA THR A 7 18.00 -9.32 6.18
C THR A 7 16.96 -9.69 5.12
N MET A 8 17.09 -10.87 4.51
CA MET A 8 16.13 -11.40 3.55
C MET A 8 14.73 -11.56 4.18
N LEU A 9 14.67 -12.07 5.42
CA LEU A 9 13.42 -12.27 6.13
C LEU A 9 12.72 -10.94 6.47
N MET A 10 13.47 -9.91 6.85
CA MET A 10 12.94 -8.55 7.07
C MET A 10 12.42 -7.90 5.80
N LEU A 11 13.08 -8.10 4.66
CA LEU A 11 12.64 -7.58 3.37
C LEU A 11 11.34 -8.23 2.89
N ILE A 12 11.18 -9.55 3.06
CA ILE A 12 9.94 -10.27 2.74
C ILE A 12 8.79 -9.79 3.62
N LEU A 13 9.00 -9.69 4.94
CA LEU A 13 7.99 -9.19 5.87
C LEU A 13 7.60 -7.75 5.57
N GLY A 14 8.58 -6.89 5.27
CA GLY A 14 8.34 -5.51 4.84
C GLY A 14 7.49 -5.46 3.57
N GLY A 15 7.87 -6.21 2.53
CA GLY A 15 7.12 -6.29 1.28
C GLY A 15 5.66 -6.71 1.47
N LEU A 16 5.41 -7.72 2.30
CA LEU A 16 4.05 -8.17 2.65
C LEU A 16 3.21 -7.08 3.32
N VAL A 17 3.80 -6.31 4.24
CA VAL A 17 3.13 -5.19 4.90
C VAL A 17 2.78 -4.08 3.90
N PHE A 18 3.68 -3.75 2.98
CA PHE A 18 3.45 -2.76 1.93
C PHE A 18 2.36 -3.19 0.93
N ILE A 19 2.35 -4.47 0.52
CA ILE A 19 1.31 -5.01 -0.36
C ILE A 19 -0.06 -5.02 0.35
N GLY A 20 -0.12 -5.47 1.61
CA GLY A 20 -1.34 -5.48 2.41
C GLY A 20 -1.89 -4.08 2.66
N GLY A 21 -1.03 -3.13 3.02
CA GLY A 21 -1.39 -1.72 3.18
C GLY A 21 -1.85 -1.08 1.87
N GLY A 22 -1.16 -1.36 0.77
CA GLY A 22 -1.55 -0.89 -0.56
C GLY A 22 -2.93 -1.40 -0.98
N LEU A 23 -3.20 -2.70 -0.81
CA LEU A 23 -4.50 -3.30 -1.06
C LEU A 23 -5.59 -2.71 -0.16
N TYR A 24 -5.29 -2.47 1.12
CA TYR A 24 -6.24 -1.83 2.04
C TYR A 24 -6.64 -0.44 1.56
N PHE A 25 -5.68 0.40 1.14
CA PHE A 25 -5.95 1.73 0.58
C PHE A 25 -6.69 1.71 -0.76
N ILE A 26 -6.41 0.72 -1.62
CA ILE A 26 -7.09 0.55 -2.92
C ILE A 26 -8.54 0.08 -2.72
N LEU A 27 -8.75 -0.90 -1.83
CA LEU A 27 -10.04 -1.51 -1.53
C LEU A 27 -10.88 -0.67 -0.56
N GLN A 28 -10.30 0.36 0.06
CA GLN A 28 -11.02 1.30 0.89
C GLN A 28 -12.11 1.97 0.06
N LYS A 29 -13.35 1.52 0.21
CA LYS A 29 -14.51 2.19 -0.39
C LYS A 29 -14.57 3.61 0.18
N PRO A 30 -14.83 4.65 -0.64
CA PRO A 30 -14.97 6.01 -0.16
C PRO A 30 -16.13 6.07 0.84
N THR A 31 -15.83 5.92 2.13
CA THR A 31 -16.84 5.80 3.20
C THR A 31 -17.49 7.17 3.48
N LEU A 32 -17.08 8.20 2.76
CA LEU A 32 -17.56 9.58 2.90
C LEU A 32 -18.69 9.93 1.92
N GLU A 33 -18.93 9.15 0.86
CA GLU A 33 -19.93 9.54 -0.15
C GLU A 33 -21.38 9.49 0.33
N LYS A 34 -21.69 8.75 1.39
CA LYS A 34 -23.08 8.67 1.88
C LYS A 34 -23.49 9.79 2.84
N LYS A 35 -22.57 10.65 3.31
CA LYS A 35 -22.91 11.74 4.26
C LYS A 35 -22.88 13.16 3.67
N PHE A 36 -22.41 13.37 2.44
CA PHE A 36 -22.25 14.71 1.85
C PHE A 36 -23.14 14.98 0.64
N VAL A 37 -24.37 14.44 0.63
CA VAL A 37 -25.43 14.84 -0.34
C VAL A 37 -25.94 16.27 -0.06
N ASN A 38 -25.37 17.01 0.89
CA ASN A 38 -25.70 18.39 1.15
C ASN A 38 -24.63 19.35 0.59
N ARG A 39 -24.91 19.83 -0.63
CA ARG A 39 -24.52 21.10 -1.26
C ARG A 39 -23.33 21.86 -0.64
N ARG A 40 -22.27 22.04 -1.45
CA ARG A 40 -21.18 23.05 -1.34
C ARG A 40 -19.91 22.71 -0.53
N THR A 41 -19.65 21.46 -0.17
CA THR A 41 -18.31 21.09 0.33
C THR A 41 -17.45 20.53 -0.80
N PRO A 42 -16.18 20.97 -0.96
CA PRO A 42 -15.27 20.39 -1.95
C PRO A 42 -15.18 18.88 -1.75
N LEU A 43 -15.23 18.12 -2.84
CA LEU A 43 -15.16 16.66 -2.81
C LEU A 43 -14.02 16.22 -1.89
N PRO A 44 -14.21 15.21 -1.03
CA PRO A 44 -13.15 14.70 -0.18
C PRO A 44 -12.04 14.11 -1.05
N LEU A 45 -11.00 14.92 -1.32
CA LEU A 45 -9.79 14.55 -2.07
C LEU A 45 -9.09 13.30 -1.48
N TYR A 46 -9.40 12.94 -0.24
CA TYR A 46 -8.93 11.74 0.44
C TYR A 46 -9.24 10.44 -0.29
N GLY A 47 -10.33 10.35 -1.06
CA GLY A 47 -10.67 9.16 -1.84
C GLY A 47 -9.64 8.84 -2.94
N PRO A 48 -9.45 9.73 -3.94
CA PRO A 48 -8.47 9.51 -5.01
C PRO A 48 -7.02 9.52 -4.51
N ILE A 49 -6.68 10.37 -3.53
CA ILE A 49 -5.33 10.42 -2.95
C ILE A 49 -4.98 9.10 -2.24
N GLY A 50 -5.92 8.52 -1.49
CA GLY A 50 -5.72 7.23 -0.83
C GLY A 50 -5.46 6.09 -1.82
N LYS A 51 -6.16 6.07 -2.96
CA LYS A 51 -5.93 5.08 -4.02
C LYS A 51 -4.56 5.21 -4.68
N ILE A 52 -4.13 6.45 -4.97
CA ILE A 52 -2.80 6.73 -5.53
C ILE A 52 -1.71 6.27 -4.55
N LEU A 53 -1.86 6.58 -3.27
CA LEU A 53 -0.93 6.14 -2.22
C LEU A 53 -0.91 4.61 -2.11
N GLY A 54 -2.08 3.96 -2.18
CA GLY A 54 -2.19 2.50 -2.16
C GLY A 54 -1.46 1.82 -3.32
N ILE A 55 -1.61 2.34 -4.55
CA ILE A 55 -0.88 1.85 -5.73
C ILE A 55 0.62 2.03 -5.56
N PHE A 56 1.06 3.18 -5.06
CA PHE A 56 2.47 3.47 -4.81
C PHE A 56 3.09 2.49 -3.80
N LEU A 57 2.41 2.23 -2.68
CA LEU A 57 2.84 1.25 -1.68
C LEU A 57 2.91 -0.16 -2.26
N LEU A 58 1.95 -0.53 -3.12
CA LEU A 58 1.92 -1.84 -3.76
C LEU A 58 3.12 -2.04 -4.70
N ILE A 59 3.48 -1.02 -5.50
CA ILE A 59 4.66 -1.05 -6.39
C ILE A 59 5.93 -1.23 -5.56
N ILE A 60 6.10 -0.48 -4.47
CA ILE A 60 7.28 -0.60 -3.59
C ILE A 60 7.37 -2.00 -2.98
N GLY A 61 6.26 -2.52 -2.46
CA GLY A 61 6.22 -3.88 -1.90
C GLY A 61 6.62 -4.95 -2.93
N LEU A 62 6.19 -4.79 -4.18
CA LEU A 62 6.51 -5.70 -5.27
C LEU A 62 7.99 -5.64 -5.68
N ILE A 63 8.58 -4.44 -5.70
CA ILE A 63 10.02 -4.24 -5.94
C ILE A 63 10.85 -4.90 -4.85
N LEU A 64 10.48 -4.70 -3.58
CA LEU A 64 11.17 -5.32 -2.44
C LEU A 64 11.08 -6.85 -2.47
N PHE A 65 9.95 -7.39 -2.93
CA PHE A 65 9.75 -8.82 -3.08
C PHE A 65 10.58 -9.41 -4.24
N MET A 66 10.62 -8.74 -5.38
CA MET A 66 11.43 -9.16 -6.53
C MET A 66 12.94 -9.06 -6.26
N SER A 67 13.37 -8.02 -5.53
CA SER A 67 14.77 -7.88 -5.13
C SER A 67 15.22 -8.94 -4.13
N THR A 68 14.31 -9.44 -3.29
CA THR A 68 14.60 -10.59 -2.42
C THR A 68 14.65 -11.91 -3.18
N LEU A 69 13.75 -12.14 -4.14
CA LEU A 69 13.78 -13.34 -4.99
C LEU A 69 15.02 -13.43 -5.87
N GLY A 70 15.48 -12.31 -6.43
CA GLY A 70 16.71 -12.26 -7.25
C GLY A 70 18.01 -12.33 -6.44
N ALA A 71 17.94 -12.21 -5.10
CA ALA A 71 19.07 -12.30 -4.19
C ALA A 71 19.26 -13.69 -3.57
N ILE A 72 18.33 -14.63 -3.83
CA ILE A 72 18.40 -16.06 -3.47
C ILE A 72 19.11 -16.81 -4.60
#